data_AF-A0A7X9EZC8-F1
#
_entry.id   AF-A0A7X9EZC8-F1
#
_cell.length_a   1.000
_cell.length_b   1.000
_cell.length_c   1.000
_cell.angle_alpha   90.00
_cell.angle_beta   90.00
_cell.angle_gamma   90.00
#
_symmetry.space_group_name_H-M   'P 1'
#
loop_
_entity.id
_entity.type
_entity.pdbx_description
1 polymer ?
#
loop_
_entity_poly.entity_id
_entity_poly.type
_entity_poly.pdbx_seq_one_letter_code
_entity_poly.pdbx_strand_id
1 'polypeptide(L)'
;MKNTERSQQEPVFSALPDESPLEPTKPPKWLRILAWVGVIYGLVVSVLGTAINANAENLTMLLAILFSGSYALLLFLTRKVWAPAVASDNATRNAAIFAVANAFFISFIMKLCAQLVQVNTGGGNSISNYDLLVSVPWLVGLILLFIPVQQKHRFSWPLLLILGAFYEFIMEVWLNGLFIPLLSGKSIEFFYNYSDLFIFGFWQFAILYSPIYLVIGWITEKMPEPLEEKKKSFQDAMKPLICLVPYTAYIAILYLFFK
;
A
#
# COMPACT_ATOMS: atom_id res chain seq x y z
N MET A 1 -77.47 -28.19 1.96
CA MET A 1 -76.45 -27.13 2.18
C MET A 1 -75.34 -27.72 3.04
N LYS A 2 -74.18 -28.03 2.44
CA LYS A 2 -73.01 -28.56 3.14
C LYS A 2 -72.05 -27.39 3.38
N ASN A 3 -71.78 -27.07 4.64
CA ASN A 3 -70.75 -26.10 5.02
C ASN A 3 -69.37 -26.74 4.79
N THR A 4 -68.58 -26.12 3.93
CA THR A 4 -67.18 -26.46 3.71
C THR A 4 -66.33 -25.61 4.64
N GLU A 5 -65.85 -26.19 5.73
CA GLU A 5 -64.82 -25.60 6.57
C GLU A 5 -63.49 -25.63 5.82
N ARG A 6 -62.99 -24.46 5.42
CA ARG A 6 -61.63 -24.29 4.93
C ARG A 6 -60.69 -24.19 6.14
N SER A 7 -59.90 -25.23 6.38
CA SER A 7 -58.71 -25.13 7.25
C SER A 7 -57.78 -24.05 6.72
N GLN A 8 -57.55 -23.01 7.53
CA GLN A 8 -56.44 -22.09 7.33
C GLN A 8 -55.14 -22.85 7.62
N GLN A 9 -54.38 -23.15 6.57
CA GLN A 9 -52.98 -23.55 6.70
C GLN A 9 -52.19 -22.33 7.19
N GLU A 10 -51.67 -22.41 8.42
CA GLU A 10 -50.61 -21.52 8.85
C GLU A 10 -49.37 -21.73 7.97
N PRO A 11 -48.71 -20.68 7.48
CA PRO A 11 -47.47 -20.81 6.74
C PRO A 11 -46.37 -21.37 7.68
N VAL A 12 -45.89 -22.58 7.35
CA VAL A 12 -44.86 -23.35 8.08
C VAL A 12 -43.46 -22.71 8.03
N PHE A 13 -43.29 -21.60 7.30
CA PHE A 13 -42.00 -20.93 7.16
C PHE A 13 -42.08 -19.53 7.76
N SER A 14 -41.42 -19.39 8.92
CA SER A 14 -40.94 -18.09 9.41
C SER A 14 -40.19 -17.42 8.26
N ALA A 15 -40.60 -16.22 7.86
CA ALA A 15 -39.86 -15.43 6.89
C ALA A 15 -38.39 -15.36 7.33
N LEU A 16 -37.47 -15.68 6.41
CA LEU A 16 -36.04 -15.52 6.64
C LEU A 16 -35.79 -14.09 7.16
N PRO A 17 -34.92 -13.90 8.17
CA PRO A 17 -34.57 -12.57 8.64
C PRO A 17 -34.19 -11.73 7.44
N ASP A 18 -34.77 -10.54 7.33
CA ASP A 18 -34.49 -9.58 6.28
C ASP A 18 -32.97 -9.38 6.21
N GLU A 19 -32.33 -9.98 5.20
CA GLU A 19 -30.90 -9.83 4.91
C GLU A 19 -30.68 -8.43 4.33
N SER A 20 -31.01 -7.41 5.12
CA SER A 20 -30.62 -6.05 4.83
C SER A 20 -29.08 -6.05 4.77
N PRO A 21 -28.46 -5.68 3.64
CA PRO A 21 -27.01 -5.71 3.52
C PRO A 21 -26.41 -4.84 4.63
N LEU A 22 -25.55 -5.44 5.45
CA LEU A 22 -24.87 -4.77 6.55
C LEU A 22 -24.22 -3.49 6.01
N GLU A 23 -24.46 -2.36 6.67
CA GLU A 23 -23.87 -1.10 6.24
C GLU A 23 -22.34 -1.21 6.29
N PRO A 24 -21.62 -0.74 5.25
CA PRO A 24 -20.17 -0.76 5.24
C PRO A 24 -19.63 -0.02 6.48
N THR A 25 -18.85 -0.74 7.29
CA THR A 25 -18.32 -0.20 8.55
C THR A 25 -17.45 1.03 8.28
N LYS A 26 -17.96 2.20 8.66
CA LYS A 26 -17.23 3.47 8.51
C LYS A 26 -15.95 3.41 9.35
N PRO A 27 -14.79 3.85 8.81
CA PRO A 27 -13.57 3.89 9.60
C PRO A 27 -13.72 4.80 10.82
N PRO A 28 -13.05 4.47 11.95
CA PRO A 28 -13.04 5.32 13.13
C PRO A 28 -12.59 6.75 12.78
N LYS A 29 -13.26 7.76 13.34
CA LYS A 29 -12.94 9.18 13.06
C LYS A 29 -11.48 9.52 13.37
N TRP A 30 -10.96 9.01 14.50
CA TRP A 30 -9.57 9.25 14.92
C TRP A 30 -8.56 8.74 13.88
N LEU A 31 -8.83 7.59 13.26
CA LEU A 31 -7.94 6.99 12.27
C LEU A 31 -7.91 7.81 10.97
N ARG A 32 -9.06 8.36 10.57
CA ARG A 32 -9.14 9.28 9.43
C ARG A 32 -8.35 10.56 9.70
N ILE A 33 -8.49 11.13 10.90
CA ILE A 33 -7.77 12.34 11.31
C ILE A 33 -6.27 12.05 11.29
N LEU A 34 -5.84 10.93 11.87
CA LEU A 34 -4.44 10.51 11.88
C LEU A 34 -3.86 10.41 10.47
N ALA A 35 -4.56 9.75 9.55
CA ALA A 35 -4.10 9.64 8.16
C ALA A 35 -4.01 11.01 7.46
N TRP A 36 -4.97 11.91 7.67
CA TRP A 36 -4.93 13.26 7.11
C TRP A 36 -3.78 14.09 7.66
N VAL A 37 -3.63 14.13 8.99
CA VAL A 37 -2.53 14.85 9.65
C VAL A 37 -1.19 14.29 9.19
N GLY A 38 -1.08 12.96 9.08
CA GLY A 38 0.10 12.28 8.60
C GLY A 38 0.47 12.64 7.15
N VAL A 39 -0.49 12.62 6.23
CA VAL A 39 -0.25 13.04 4.83
C VAL A 39 0.17 14.50 4.75
N ILE A 40 -0.49 15.40 5.50
CA ILE A 40 -0.11 16.82 5.55
C ILE A 40 1.31 16.96 6.10
N TYR A 41 1.61 16.26 7.18
CA TYR A 41 2.92 16.27 7.81
C TYR A 41 4.02 15.76 6.85
N GLY A 42 3.80 14.63 6.17
CA GLY A 42 4.73 14.09 5.19
C GLY A 42 5.01 15.05 4.04
N LEU A 43 3.98 15.75 3.54
CA LEU A 43 4.16 16.81 2.53
C LEU A 43 4.97 17.99 3.06
N VAL A 44 4.64 18.48 4.26
CA VAL A 44 5.36 19.61 4.90
C VAL A 44 6.83 19.26 5.13
N VAL A 45 7.11 18.08 5.67
CA VAL A 45 8.49 17.59 5.87
C VAL A 45 9.23 17.49 4.55
N SER A 46 8.59 16.98 3.50
CA SER A 46 9.22 16.89 2.17
C SER A 46 9.57 18.27 1.64
N VAL A 47 8.64 19.23 1.68
CA VAL A 47 8.86 20.60 1.20
C VAL A 47 9.94 21.31 2.01
N LEU A 48 9.86 21.25 3.34
CA LEU A 48 10.85 21.89 4.21
C LEU A 48 12.22 21.23 4.10
N GLY A 49 12.29 19.91 4.04
CA GLY A 49 13.53 19.16 3.85
C GLY A 49 14.24 19.55 2.57
N THR A 50 13.52 19.63 1.45
CA THR A 50 14.07 20.12 0.17
C THR A 50 14.44 21.60 0.24
N ALA A 51 13.66 22.44 0.91
CA ALA A 51 13.95 23.88 1.03
C ALA A 51 15.20 24.16 1.88
N ILE A 52 15.42 23.38 2.95
CA ILE A 52 16.58 23.50 3.84
C ILE A 52 17.83 22.91 3.18
N ASN A 53 17.70 21.78 2.49
CA ASN A 53 18.80 21.09 1.82
C ASN A 53 18.37 20.57 0.44
N ALA A 54 18.52 21.41 -0.58
CA ALA A 54 18.12 21.14 -1.96
C ALA A 54 19.11 20.22 -2.69
N ASN A 55 19.46 19.07 -2.10
CA ASN A 55 20.25 18.05 -2.78
C ASN A 55 19.39 17.25 -3.77
N ALA A 56 20.04 16.48 -4.65
CA ALA A 56 19.37 15.72 -5.70
C ALA A 56 18.36 14.69 -5.14
N GLU A 57 18.67 14.10 -4.00
CA GLU A 57 17.82 13.10 -3.33
C GLU A 57 16.52 13.72 -2.81
N ASN A 58 16.60 14.80 -2.04
CA ASN A 58 15.45 15.51 -1.49
C ASN A 58 14.56 16.08 -2.59
N LEU A 59 15.15 16.59 -3.68
CA LEU A 59 14.38 17.10 -4.82
C LEU A 59 13.67 15.98 -5.57
N THR A 60 14.36 14.84 -5.79
CA THR A 60 13.79 13.65 -6.41
C THR A 60 12.62 13.12 -5.60
N MET A 61 12.80 12.98 -4.29
CA MET A 61 11.79 12.48 -3.37
C MET A 61 10.57 13.40 -3.33
N LEU A 62 10.76 14.71 -3.24
CA LEU A 62 9.67 15.68 -3.29
C LEU A 62 8.87 15.56 -4.60
N LEU A 63 9.54 15.55 -5.75
CA LEU A 63 8.87 15.42 -7.04
C LEU A 63 8.07 14.11 -7.13
N ALA A 64 8.67 12.99 -6.71
CA ALA A 64 8.00 11.70 -6.76
C ALA A 64 6.78 11.63 -5.82
N ILE A 65 6.87 12.22 -4.63
CA ILE A 65 5.74 12.35 -3.69
C ILE A 65 4.62 13.17 -4.32
N LEU A 66 4.93 14.31 -4.94
CA LEU A 66 3.94 15.16 -5.60
C LEU A 66 3.27 14.44 -6.78
N PHE A 67 4.03 13.76 -7.63
CA PHE A 67 3.51 12.98 -8.74
C PHE A 67 2.65 11.81 -8.27
N SER A 68 3.17 11.00 -7.34
CA SER A 68 2.45 9.84 -6.81
C SER A 68 1.18 10.25 -6.08
N GLY A 69 1.24 11.27 -5.22
CA GLY A 69 0.08 11.79 -4.50
C GLY A 69 -0.99 12.34 -5.44
N SER A 70 -0.57 13.09 -6.48
CA SER A 70 -1.50 13.60 -7.51
C SER A 70 -2.13 12.46 -8.31
N TYR A 71 -1.36 11.42 -8.62
CA TYR A 71 -1.84 10.24 -9.31
C TYR A 71 -2.83 9.42 -8.45
N ALA A 72 -2.54 9.21 -7.16
CA ALA A 72 -3.47 8.60 -6.21
C ALA A 72 -4.80 9.36 -6.16
N LEU A 73 -4.73 10.70 -6.13
CA LEU A 73 -5.91 11.55 -6.14
C LEU A 73 -6.70 11.39 -7.44
N LEU A 74 -6.03 11.36 -8.59
CA LEU A 74 -6.66 11.13 -9.88
C LEU A 74 -7.38 9.77 -9.93
N LEU A 75 -6.71 8.71 -9.46
CA LEU A 75 -7.32 7.37 -9.36
C LEU A 75 -8.55 7.38 -8.45
N PHE A 76 -8.47 8.07 -7.30
CA PHE A 76 -9.58 8.21 -6.38
C PHE A 76 -10.77 8.96 -7.00
N LEU A 77 -10.52 10.06 -7.69
CA LEU A 77 -11.57 10.87 -8.33
C LEU A 77 -12.25 10.10 -9.48
N THR A 78 -11.48 9.31 -10.22
CA THR A 78 -11.97 8.50 -11.34
C THR A 78 -12.53 7.14 -10.93
N ARG A 79 -12.41 6.75 -9.64
CA ARG A 79 -12.75 5.40 -9.14
C ARG A 79 -14.15 4.94 -9.46
N LYS A 80 -15.13 5.86 -9.48
CA LYS A 80 -16.52 5.52 -9.78
C LYS A 80 -16.71 4.97 -11.20
N VAL A 81 -15.79 5.31 -12.11
CA VAL A 81 -15.84 4.90 -13.52
C VAL A 81 -15.12 3.57 -13.71
N TRP A 82 -13.89 3.43 -13.22
CA TRP A 82 -13.07 2.25 -13.51
C TRP A 82 -13.25 1.12 -12.50
N ALA A 83 -13.44 1.41 -11.20
CA ALA A 83 -13.45 0.36 -10.17
C ALA A 83 -14.57 -0.69 -10.36
N PRO A 84 -15.81 -0.32 -10.77
CA PRO A 84 -16.85 -1.32 -11.01
C PRO A 84 -16.51 -2.30 -12.15
N ALA A 85 -15.87 -1.82 -13.22
CA ALA A 85 -15.48 -2.66 -14.35
C ALA A 85 -14.38 -3.67 -13.95
N VAL A 86 -13.48 -3.25 -13.06
CA VAL A 86 -12.33 -4.02 -12.59
C VAL A 86 -12.72 -5.00 -11.47
N ALA A 87 -13.75 -4.66 -10.66
CA ALA A 87 -14.24 -5.47 -9.56
C ALA A 87 -15.22 -6.59 -9.96
N SER A 88 -15.20 -7.01 -11.23
CA SER A 88 -15.98 -8.14 -11.79
C SER A 88 -15.47 -9.51 -11.29
N ASP A 89 -15.93 -10.61 -11.90
CA ASP A 89 -15.65 -12.00 -11.49
C ASP A 89 -14.17 -12.33 -11.24
N ASN A 90 -13.24 -11.56 -11.84
CA ASN A 90 -11.79 -11.71 -11.70
C ASN A 90 -11.13 -10.68 -10.78
N ALA A 91 -11.87 -10.08 -9.84
CA ALA A 91 -11.41 -8.94 -9.06
C ALA A 91 -10.11 -9.18 -8.26
N THR A 92 -9.82 -10.41 -7.80
CA THR A 92 -8.51 -10.78 -7.21
C THR A 92 -7.37 -10.58 -8.21
N ARG A 93 -7.52 -11.14 -9.41
CA ARG A 93 -6.53 -11.08 -10.48
C ARG A 93 -6.36 -9.64 -10.95
N ASN A 94 -7.47 -8.93 -11.10
CA ASN A 94 -7.47 -7.54 -11.51
C ASN A 94 -6.81 -6.63 -10.46
N ALA A 95 -7.06 -6.87 -9.17
CA ALA A 95 -6.36 -6.16 -8.10
C ALA A 95 -4.84 -6.40 -8.15
N ALA A 96 -4.39 -7.63 -8.41
CA ALA A 96 -2.98 -7.94 -8.59
C ALA A 96 -2.39 -7.19 -9.80
N ILE A 97 -3.02 -7.27 -10.97
CA ILE A 97 -2.55 -6.60 -12.19
C ILE A 97 -2.45 -5.08 -11.97
N PHE A 98 -3.50 -4.47 -11.42
CA PHE A 98 -3.51 -3.03 -11.18
C PHE A 98 -2.47 -2.63 -10.13
N ALA A 99 -2.38 -3.34 -9.01
CA ALA A 99 -1.40 -3.01 -7.97
C ALA A 99 0.03 -3.16 -8.46
N VAL A 100 0.33 -4.23 -9.21
CA VAL A 100 1.66 -4.45 -9.82
C VAL A 100 1.95 -3.36 -10.87
N ALA A 101 0.98 -3.02 -11.72
CA ALA A 101 1.14 -1.92 -12.67
C ALA A 101 1.41 -0.58 -11.97
N ASN A 102 0.73 -0.31 -10.86
CA ASN A 102 0.99 0.87 -10.02
C ASN A 102 2.41 0.82 -9.41
N ALA A 103 2.88 -0.34 -8.94
CA ALA A 103 4.24 -0.50 -8.41
C ALA A 103 5.30 -0.19 -9.47
N PHE A 104 5.12 -0.71 -10.70
CA PHE A 104 6.00 -0.37 -11.82
C PHE A 104 5.92 1.11 -12.18
N PHE A 105 4.72 1.70 -12.20
CA PHE A 105 4.53 3.12 -12.48
C PHE A 105 5.25 4.00 -11.46
N ILE A 106 5.10 3.73 -10.16
CA ILE A 106 5.80 4.48 -9.11
C ILE A 106 7.31 4.34 -9.23
N SER A 107 7.80 3.12 -9.46
CA SER A 107 9.23 2.91 -9.63
C SER A 107 9.78 3.61 -10.88
N PHE A 108 8.99 3.68 -11.95
CA PHE A 108 9.31 4.45 -13.16
C PHE A 108 9.32 5.95 -12.88
N ILE A 109 8.32 6.49 -12.17
CA ILE A 109 8.25 7.91 -11.81
C ILE A 109 9.42 8.31 -10.91
N MET A 110 9.80 7.49 -9.92
CA MET A 110 10.98 7.71 -9.08
C MET A 110 12.23 7.88 -9.93
N LYS A 111 12.45 6.97 -10.89
CA LYS A 111 13.57 7.03 -11.82
C LYS A 111 13.52 8.25 -12.73
N LEU A 112 12.34 8.58 -13.27
CA LEU A 112 12.17 9.75 -14.13
C LEU A 112 12.48 11.03 -13.36
N CYS A 113 11.98 11.15 -12.12
CA CYS A 113 12.28 12.29 -11.26
C CYS A 113 13.78 12.40 -10.97
N ALA A 114 14.43 11.28 -10.64
CA ALA A 114 15.87 11.24 -10.44
C ALA A 114 16.63 11.70 -11.71
N GLN A 115 16.22 11.23 -12.89
CA GLN A 115 16.86 11.60 -14.17
C GLN A 115 16.72 13.09 -14.45
N LEU A 116 15.52 13.64 -14.27
CA LEU A 116 15.25 15.05 -14.47
C LEU A 116 16.09 15.92 -13.52
N VAL A 117 16.22 15.51 -12.26
CA VAL A 117 17.04 16.22 -11.28
C VAL A 117 18.52 16.15 -11.63
N GLN A 118 19.04 14.97 -11.97
CA GLN A 118 20.45 14.77 -12.31
C GLN A 118 20.91 15.58 -13.53
N VAL A 119 20.08 15.61 -14.59
CA VAL A 119 20.34 16.41 -15.79
C VAL A 119 20.46 17.90 -15.42
N ASN A 120 19.62 18.37 -14.50
CA ASN A 120 19.61 19.77 -14.07
C ASN A 120 20.73 20.11 -13.08
N THR A 121 21.22 19.14 -12.30
CA THR A 121 22.29 19.36 -11.30
C THR A 121 23.69 19.00 -11.83
N GLY A 122 23.83 18.55 -13.08
CA GLY A 122 25.13 18.20 -13.69
C GLY A 122 25.83 17.00 -13.05
N GLY A 123 25.11 16.17 -12.30
CA GLY A 123 25.66 15.04 -11.53
C GLY A 123 25.77 13.77 -12.39
N GLY A 124 27.00 13.37 -12.73
CA GLY A 124 27.31 12.23 -13.61
C GLY A 124 27.13 10.82 -13.03
N ASN A 125 26.19 10.60 -12.11
CA ASN A 125 25.89 9.26 -11.61
C ASN A 125 24.67 8.71 -12.34
N SER A 126 24.87 7.75 -13.23
CA SER A 126 23.78 7.07 -13.93
C SER A 126 22.79 6.45 -12.94
N ILE A 127 21.50 6.69 -13.14
CA ILE A 127 20.44 6.01 -12.39
C ILE A 127 20.53 4.53 -12.67
N SER A 128 20.97 3.79 -11.67
CA SER A 128 21.25 2.37 -11.81
C SER A 128 19.94 1.62 -12.06
N ASN A 129 19.95 0.73 -13.06
CA ASN A 129 18.84 -0.19 -13.25
C ASN A 129 18.66 -1.17 -12.08
N TYR A 130 19.68 -1.26 -11.21
CA TYR A 130 19.70 -2.05 -9.99
C TYR A 130 18.53 -1.72 -9.04
N ASP A 131 18.09 -0.46 -8.98
CA ASP A 131 17.00 -0.06 -8.07
C ASP A 131 15.67 -0.73 -8.40
N LEU A 132 15.40 -1.06 -9.67
CA LEU A 132 14.19 -1.80 -10.05
C LEU A 132 14.29 -3.28 -9.71
N LEU A 133 15.47 -3.89 -9.90
CA LEU A 133 15.70 -5.28 -9.56
C LEU A 133 15.57 -5.50 -8.06
N VAL A 134 15.93 -4.50 -7.25
CA VAL A 134 15.77 -4.53 -5.80
C VAL A 134 14.31 -4.25 -5.41
N SER A 135 13.72 -3.13 -5.85
CA SER A 135 12.42 -2.68 -5.32
C SER A 135 11.20 -3.47 -5.85
N VAL A 136 11.20 -3.87 -7.13
CA VAL A 136 10.01 -4.48 -7.76
C VAL A 136 9.67 -5.86 -7.17
N PRO A 137 10.62 -6.81 -6.99
CA PRO A 137 10.31 -8.10 -6.40
C PRO A 137 9.71 -8.01 -5.00
N TRP A 138 10.18 -7.05 -4.19
CA TRP A 138 9.60 -6.76 -2.88
C TRP A 138 8.13 -6.33 -3.01
N LEU A 139 7.85 -5.31 -3.81
CA LEU A 139 6.51 -4.78 -3.99
C LEU A 139 5.57 -5.86 -4.55
N VAL A 140 5.99 -6.62 -5.55
CA VAL A 140 5.18 -7.70 -6.12
C VAL A 140 4.87 -8.78 -5.09
N GLY A 141 5.88 -9.27 -4.37
CA GLY A 141 5.69 -10.29 -3.34
C GLY A 141 4.73 -9.82 -2.25
N LEU A 142 4.88 -8.57 -1.81
CA LEU A 142 4.01 -7.97 -0.81
C LEU A 142 2.58 -7.81 -1.31
N ILE A 143 2.38 -7.26 -2.51
CA ILE A 143 1.06 -7.11 -3.14
C ILE A 143 0.33 -8.46 -3.18
N LEU A 144 1.00 -9.52 -3.65
CA LEU A 144 0.40 -10.84 -3.80
C LEU A 144 -0.03 -11.46 -2.46
N LEU A 145 0.74 -11.22 -1.39
CA LEU A 145 0.36 -11.65 -0.04
C LEU A 145 -0.68 -10.74 0.61
N PHE A 146 -0.72 -9.46 0.26
CA PHE A 146 -1.63 -8.49 0.86
C PHE A 146 -3.06 -8.58 0.31
N ILE A 147 -3.24 -8.87 -0.99
CA ILE A 147 -4.56 -9.04 -1.61
C ILE A 147 -5.48 -10.01 -0.83
N PRO A 148 -5.08 -11.26 -0.52
CA PRO A 148 -5.96 -12.18 0.21
C PRO A 148 -6.28 -11.68 1.63
N VAL A 149 -5.34 -10.98 2.28
CA VAL A 149 -5.59 -10.36 3.60
C VAL A 149 -6.62 -9.24 3.48
N GLN A 150 -6.49 -8.38 2.48
CA GLN A 150 -7.43 -7.29 2.25
C GLN A 150 -8.82 -7.78 1.85
N GLN A 151 -8.90 -8.86 1.07
CA GLN A 151 -10.19 -9.50 0.74
C GLN A 151 -10.90 -10.04 1.98
N LYS A 152 -10.15 -10.65 2.88
CA LYS A 152 -10.67 -11.23 4.11
C LYS A 152 -11.11 -10.16 5.13
N HIS A 153 -10.32 -9.10 5.31
CA HIS A 153 -10.54 -8.14 6.41
C HIS A 153 -11.15 -6.80 5.99
N ARG A 154 -11.07 -6.44 4.71
CA ARG A 154 -11.53 -5.16 4.16
C ARG A 154 -11.08 -4.00 5.02
N PHE A 155 -9.77 -3.77 5.06
CA PHE A 155 -9.22 -2.63 5.77
C PHE A 155 -9.67 -1.34 5.10
N SER A 156 -10.03 -0.37 5.92
CA SER A 156 -10.43 0.97 5.46
C SER A 156 -9.25 1.73 4.86
N TRP A 157 -9.51 2.66 3.93
CA TRP A 157 -8.47 3.48 3.29
C TRP A 157 -7.43 4.11 4.23
N PRO A 158 -7.76 4.63 5.44
CA PRO A 158 -6.73 5.19 6.32
C PRO A 158 -5.75 4.13 6.81
N LEU A 159 -6.27 2.93 7.11
CA LEU A 159 -5.47 1.81 7.56
C LEU A 159 -4.61 1.26 6.41
N LEU A 160 -5.12 1.27 5.18
CA LEU A 160 -4.33 0.90 3.99
C LEU A 160 -3.13 1.82 3.79
N LEU A 161 -3.29 3.14 3.98
CA LEU A 161 -2.19 4.08 3.92
C LEU A 161 -1.13 3.81 4.99
N ILE A 162 -1.58 3.60 6.23
CA ILE A 162 -0.70 3.33 7.37
C ILE A 162 0.04 1.99 7.17
N LEU A 163 -0.67 0.94 6.73
CA LEU A 163 -0.06 -0.36 6.45
C LEU A 163 0.93 -0.29 5.30
N GLY A 164 0.59 0.39 4.20
CA GLY A 164 1.49 0.60 3.08
C GLY A 164 2.77 1.30 3.52
N ALA A 165 2.66 2.41 4.24
CA ALA A 165 3.79 3.12 4.84
C ALA A 165 4.62 2.23 5.76
N PHE A 166 3.95 1.43 6.59
CA PHE A 166 4.60 0.55 7.56
C PHE A 166 5.39 -0.57 6.90
N TYR A 167 4.88 -1.16 5.82
CA TYR A 167 5.60 -2.19 5.09
C TYR A 167 6.90 -1.66 4.46
N GLU A 168 6.82 -0.50 3.81
CA GLU A 168 8.01 0.11 3.20
C GLU A 168 8.98 0.60 4.26
N PHE A 169 8.47 1.17 5.35
CA PHE A 169 9.29 1.53 6.51
C PHE A 169 10.08 0.33 7.05
N ILE A 170 9.43 -0.83 7.24
CA ILE A 170 10.13 -2.05 7.68
C ILE A 170 11.19 -2.48 6.66
N MET A 171 10.84 -2.45 5.37
CA MET A 171 11.79 -2.84 4.32
C MET A 171 13.03 -1.96 4.34
N GLU A 172 12.84 -0.65 4.42
CA GLU A 172 13.92 0.34 4.45
C GLU A 172 14.80 0.20 5.70
N VAL A 173 14.19 0.04 6.89
CA VAL A 173 14.94 -0.23 8.12
C VAL A 173 15.72 -1.54 8.02
N TRP A 174 15.09 -2.59 7.50
CA TRP A 174 15.73 -3.90 7.39
C TRP A 174 16.87 -3.89 6.38
N LEU A 175 16.63 -3.37 5.19
CA LEU A 175 17.56 -3.40 4.08
C LEU A 175 18.67 -2.37 4.27
N ASN A 176 18.32 -1.10 4.38
CA ASN A 176 19.29 0.01 4.42
C ASN A 176 19.81 0.27 5.84
N GLY A 177 18.99 0.03 6.86
CA GLY A 177 19.39 0.20 8.27
C GLY A 177 20.23 -0.95 8.83
N LEU A 178 20.04 -2.19 8.36
CA LEU A 178 20.66 -3.38 8.95
C LEU A 178 21.42 -4.24 7.94
N PHE A 179 20.77 -4.68 6.87
CA PHE A 179 21.30 -5.72 5.99
C PHE A 179 22.46 -5.24 5.10
N ILE A 180 22.31 -4.11 4.40
CA ILE A 180 23.35 -3.52 3.55
C ILE A 180 24.59 -3.12 4.37
N PRO A 181 24.46 -2.42 5.53
CA PRO A 181 25.61 -2.13 6.39
C PRO A 181 26.34 -3.40 6.86
N LEU A 182 25.59 -4.43 7.25
CA LEU A 182 26.14 -5.72 7.68
C LEU A 182 26.97 -6.38 6.56
N LEU A 183 26.43 -6.43 5.34
CA LEU A 183 27.13 -6.99 4.17
C LEU A 183 28.36 -6.16 3.77
N SER A 184 28.32 -4.85 3.98
CA SER A 184 29.38 -3.92 3.62
C SER A 184 30.46 -3.77 4.70
N GLY A 185 30.29 -4.39 5.87
CA GLY A 185 31.19 -4.23 7.02
C GLY A 185 31.20 -2.82 7.62
N LYS A 186 30.13 -2.04 7.41
CA LYS A 186 29.97 -0.67 7.95
C LYS A 186 29.35 -0.70 9.35
N SER A 187 29.53 0.38 10.11
CA SER A 187 28.85 0.56 11.40
C SER A 187 27.32 0.59 11.21
N ILE A 188 26.62 -0.06 12.14
CA ILE A 188 25.16 -0.11 12.15
C ILE A 188 24.66 1.00 13.08
N GLU A 189 24.21 2.11 12.50
CA GLU A 189 23.59 3.23 13.23
C GLU A 189 22.06 3.04 13.31
N PHE A 190 21.64 1.89 13.84
CA PHE A 190 20.25 1.44 13.78
C PHE A 190 19.27 2.47 14.36
N PHE A 191 19.55 3.00 15.56
CA PHE A 191 18.64 3.92 16.24
C PHE A 191 18.48 5.24 15.50
N TYR A 192 19.57 5.79 14.96
CA TYR A 192 19.54 7.06 14.24
C TYR A 192 18.75 6.93 12.94
N ASN A 193 19.09 5.93 12.13
CA ASN A 193 18.38 5.64 10.87
C ASN A 193 16.90 5.33 11.12
N TYR A 194 16.59 4.55 12.16
CA TYR A 194 15.20 4.24 12.52
C TYR A 194 14.43 5.50 12.92
N SER A 195 15.01 6.35 13.78
CA SER A 195 14.33 7.56 14.25
C SER A 195 14.10 8.57 13.13
N ASP A 196 15.09 8.79 12.27
CA ASP A 196 14.98 9.72 11.15
C ASP A 196 13.96 9.19 10.14
N LEU A 197 14.00 7.91 9.82
CA LEU A 197 13.05 7.32 8.89
C LEU A 197 11.62 7.30 9.46
N PHE A 198 11.47 7.11 10.77
CA PHE A 198 10.15 7.10 11.40
C PHE A 198 9.55 8.50 11.43
N ILE A 199 10.36 9.50 11.80
CA ILE A 199 9.91 10.89 11.91
C ILE A 199 9.71 11.47 10.52
N PHE A 200 10.68 11.35 9.62
CA PHE A 200 10.65 12.03 8.33
C PHE A 200 10.11 11.16 7.19
N GLY A 201 10.46 9.88 7.15
CA GLY A 201 10.18 8.98 6.01
C GLY A 201 8.82 8.29 6.05
N PHE A 202 8.30 7.91 7.21
CA PHE A 202 7.09 7.08 7.32
C PHE A 202 5.89 7.65 6.55
N TRP A 203 5.60 8.94 6.77
CA TRP A 203 4.47 9.59 6.10
C TRP A 203 4.73 9.90 4.63
N GLN A 204 5.99 10.03 4.22
CA GLN A 204 6.36 10.12 2.80
C GLN A 204 6.05 8.82 2.08
N PHE A 205 6.34 7.67 2.68
CA PHE A 205 5.97 6.36 2.13
C PHE A 205 4.46 6.18 2.02
N ALA A 206 3.69 6.69 3.00
CA ALA A 206 2.24 6.65 2.94
C ALA A 206 1.72 7.31 1.65
N ILE A 207 2.29 8.45 1.25
CA ILE A 207 1.90 9.17 0.04
C ILE A 207 2.44 8.44 -1.20
N LEU A 208 3.74 8.13 -1.21
CA LEU A 208 4.46 7.58 -2.34
C LEU A 208 3.87 6.24 -2.81
N TYR A 209 3.48 5.37 -1.88
CA TYR A 209 2.95 4.04 -2.20
C TYR A 209 1.43 3.95 -2.13
N SER A 210 0.74 5.06 -1.84
CA SER A 210 -0.73 5.09 -1.78
C SER A 210 -1.44 4.52 -3.02
N PRO A 211 -1.00 4.74 -4.28
CA PRO A 211 -1.67 4.19 -5.46
C PRO A 211 -1.72 2.66 -5.48
N ILE A 212 -0.72 1.99 -4.90
CA ILE A 212 -0.64 0.53 -4.89
C ILE A 212 -1.70 -0.04 -3.95
N TYR A 213 -1.66 0.38 -2.68
CA TYR A 213 -2.48 -0.23 -1.63
C TYR A 213 -3.95 0.24 -1.68
N LEU A 214 -4.19 1.51 -2.02
CA LEU A 214 -5.56 2.03 -2.11
C LEU A 214 -6.35 1.39 -3.24
N VAL A 215 -5.71 1.10 -4.38
CA VAL A 215 -6.39 0.46 -5.52
C VAL A 215 -6.85 -0.96 -5.16
N ILE A 216 -6.06 -1.72 -4.41
CA ILE A 216 -6.47 -3.02 -3.87
C ILE A 216 -7.72 -2.85 -2.99
N GLY A 217 -7.71 -1.83 -2.12
CA GLY A 217 -8.86 -1.46 -1.30
C GLY A 217 -10.11 -1.17 -2.13
N TRP A 218 -10.01 -0.27 -3.12
CA TRP A 218 -11.15 0.15 -3.93
C TRP A 218 -11.74 -0.97 -4.80
N ILE A 219 -10.90 -1.90 -5.28
CA ILE A 219 -11.38 -3.06 -6.05
C ILE A 219 -12.09 -4.06 -5.13
N THR A 220 -11.56 -4.29 -3.93
CA THR A 220 -12.13 -5.24 -2.96
C THR A 220 -13.36 -4.72 -2.23
N GLU A 221 -13.56 -3.40 -2.15
CA GLU A 221 -14.75 -2.74 -1.57
C GLU A 221 -16.08 -3.21 -2.22
N LYS A 222 -16.04 -3.66 -3.48
CA LYS A 222 -17.24 -4.06 -4.25
C LYS A 222 -17.54 -5.55 -4.21
N MET A 223 -16.70 -6.36 -3.56
CA MET A 223 -16.94 -7.80 -3.44
C MET A 223 -18.09 -8.08 -2.44
N PRO A 224 -18.86 -9.18 -2.60
CA PRO A 224 -19.84 -9.62 -1.61
C PRO A 224 -19.16 -9.87 -0.26
N GLU A 225 -19.75 -9.41 0.85
CA GLU A 225 -19.13 -9.48 2.18
C GLU A 225 -18.70 -10.91 2.55
N PRO A 226 -17.54 -11.07 3.21
CA PRO A 226 -17.11 -12.38 3.68
C PRO A 226 -18.14 -12.92 4.69
N LEU A 227 -18.63 -14.13 4.44
CA LEU A 227 -19.66 -14.82 5.24
C LEU A 227 -19.29 -15.04 6.72
N GLU A 228 -18.05 -14.78 7.13
CA GLU A 228 -17.60 -14.86 8.52
C GLU A 228 -17.12 -13.49 9.02
N GLU A 229 -17.80 -12.93 10.02
CA GLU A 229 -17.31 -11.81 10.85
C GLU A 229 -16.12 -12.27 11.70
N LYS A 230 -14.99 -12.57 11.07
CA LYS A 230 -13.76 -12.85 11.81
C LYS A 230 -13.18 -11.51 12.27
N LYS A 231 -13.09 -11.32 13.58
CA LYS A 231 -12.47 -10.15 14.22
C LYS A 231 -11.19 -9.75 13.46
N LYS A 232 -11.13 -8.52 12.96
CA LYS A 232 -9.98 -8.00 12.20
C LYS A 232 -8.73 -8.13 13.06
N SER A 233 -7.90 -9.14 12.76
CA SER A 233 -6.71 -9.43 13.55
C SER A 233 -5.53 -8.66 12.99
N PHE A 234 -4.91 -7.84 13.84
CA PHE A 234 -3.67 -7.14 13.49
C PHE A 234 -2.58 -8.12 13.00
N GLN A 235 -2.56 -9.35 13.53
CA GLN A 235 -1.62 -10.39 13.09
C GLN A 235 -1.80 -10.77 11.62
N ASP A 236 -3.04 -10.80 11.13
CA ASP A 236 -3.30 -11.10 9.72
C ASP A 236 -2.81 -9.97 8.82
N ALA A 237 -2.89 -8.71 9.27
CA ALA A 237 -2.32 -7.57 8.56
C ALA A 237 -0.79 -7.65 8.46
N MET A 238 -0.11 -8.33 9.40
CA MET A 238 1.35 -8.46 9.38
C MET A 238 1.86 -9.60 8.49
N LYS A 239 0.99 -10.50 8.03
CA LYS A 239 1.38 -11.65 7.19
C LYS A 239 2.21 -11.31 5.95
N PRO A 240 1.95 -10.22 5.21
CA PRO A 240 2.76 -9.87 4.04
C PRO A 240 4.25 -9.69 4.37
N LEU A 241 4.60 -9.34 5.61
CA LEU A 241 5.99 -9.21 6.05
C LEU A 241 6.78 -10.52 6.02
N ILE A 242 6.11 -11.67 5.92
CA ILE A 242 6.79 -12.96 5.69
C ILE A 242 7.59 -12.92 4.37
N CYS A 243 7.19 -12.08 3.40
CA CYS A 243 7.92 -11.85 2.16
C CYS A 243 9.36 -11.33 2.38
N LEU A 244 9.64 -10.77 3.55
CA LEU A 244 10.96 -10.22 3.89
C LEU A 244 12.04 -11.31 3.93
N VAL A 245 11.69 -12.54 4.30
CA VAL A 245 12.63 -13.68 4.34
C VAL A 245 13.14 -14.06 2.93
N PRO A 246 12.27 -14.46 1.97
CA PRO A 246 12.73 -14.79 0.62
C PRO A 246 13.33 -13.57 -0.08
N TYR A 247 12.85 -12.37 0.22
CA TYR A 247 13.42 -11.14 -0.32
C TYR A 247 14.85 -10.88 0.17
N THR A 248 15.12 -11.07 1.47
CA THR A 248 16.48 -10.94 2.01
C THR A 248 17.45 -11.93 1.36
N ALA A 249 17.01 -13.17 1.17
CA ALA A 249 17.81 -14.17 0.45
C ALA A 249 18.09 -13.75 -0.99
N TYR A 250 17.08 -13.23 -1.70
CA TYR A 250 17.22 -12.69 -3.05
C TYR A 250 18.25 -11.55 -3.10
N ILE A 251 18.19 -10.59 -2.18
CA ILE A 251 19.16 -9.49 -2.12
C ILE A 251 20.56 -10.00 -1.76
N ALA A 252 20.69 -10.96 -0.84
CA ALA A 252 21.98 -11.57 -0.51
C ALA A 252 22.65 -12.17 -1.75
N ILE A 253 21.87 -12.91 -2.55
CA ILE A 253 22.31 -13.52 -3.79
C ILE A 253 22.73 -12.43 -4.78
N LEU A 254 21.88 -11.42 -5.02
CA LEU A 254 22.24 -10.30 -5.90
C LEU A 254 23.54 -9.61 -5.45
N TYR A 255 23.68 -9.33 -4.15
CA TYR A 255 24.88 -8.69 -3.62
C TYR A 255 26.14 -9.52 -3.87
N LEU A 256 26.07 -10.85 -3.71
CA LEU A 256 27.20 -11.75 -3.98
C LEU A 256 27.56 -11.83 -5.48
N PHE A 257 26.58 -11.71 -6.38
CA PHE A 257 26.81 -11.76 -7.83
C PHE A 257 27.33 -10.45 -8.42
N PHE A 258 27.01 -9.31 -7.80
CA PHE A 258 27.35 -7.96 -8.30
C PHE A 258 28.50 -7.29 -7.54
N LYS A 259 29.09 -7.96 -6.55
CA LYS A 259 30.32 -7.54 -5.88
C LYS A 259 31.55 -7.96 -6.68
#